data_AF-A0A939YEY8-F1
#
_entry.id   AF-A0A939YEY8-F1
#
_cell.length_a   1.000
_cell.length_b   1.000
_cell.length_c   1.000
_cell.angle_alpha   90.00
_cell.angle_beta   90.00
_cell.angle_gamma   90.00
#
_symmetry.space_group_name_H-M   'P 1'
#
loop_
_entity.id
_entity.type
_entity.pdbx_description
1 polymer ?
#
loop_
_entity_poly.entity_id
_entity_poly.type
_entity_poly.pdbx_seq_one_letter_code
_entity_poly.pdbx_strand_id
1 'polypeptide(L)'
;MIINCFYDEDMRYADIIYLPDLGFSIDDLKEDFFKWMFNKNIDHKYWIIVDGEKKACKYGVDAFIDWFNNTYLPDNKDKAYIIYENTEKWDEKDKILVF
;
A
#
# COMPACT_ATOMS: atom_id res chain seq x y z
N MET A 1 -2.45 10.74 -8.58
CA MET A 1 -1.98 11.53 -7.41
C MET A 1 -0.67 10.98 -6.90
N ILE A 2 0.14 11.82 -6.25
CA ILE A 2 1.39 11.41 -5.58
C ILE A 2 1.11 11.23 -4.09
N ILE A 3 1.65 10.16 -3.51
CA ILE A 3 1.46 9.80 -2.10
C ILE A 3 2.81 9.48 -1.48
N ASN A 4 3.07 10.08 -0.31
CA ASN A 4 4.19 9.74 0.56
C ASN A 4 3.74 8.64 1.54
N CYS A 5 4.40 7.50 1.47
CA CYS A 5 4.15 6.34 2.30
C CYS A 5 5.20 6.21 3.40
N PHE A 6 4.81 6.39 4.66
CA PHE A 6 5.69 6.30 5.81
C PHE A 6 5.42 5.03 6.63
N TYR A 7 6.48 4.54 7.30
CA TYR A 7 6.46 3.35 8.16
C TYR A 7 6.76 3.64 9.63
N ASP A 8 7.16 4.87 9.94
CA ASP A 8 7.50 5.31 11.28
C ASP A 8 6.95 6.72 11.55
N GLU A 9 6.91 7.07 12.83
CA GLU A 9 6.46 8.38 13.30
C GLU A 9 7.50 9.48 13.03
N ASP A 10 8.76 9.11 12.78
CA ASP A 10 9.85 10.05 12.50
C ASP A 10 9.71 10.69 11.12
N MET A 11 8.89 10.11 10.22
CA MET A 11 8.52 10.62 8.90
C MET A 11 9.72 11.08 8.06
N ARG A 12 10.87 10.44 8.27
CA ARG A 12 12.12 10.89 7.65
C ARG A 12 12.25 10.37 6.23
N TYR A 13 11.95 9.09 6.05
CA TYR A 13 12.01 8.40 4.77
C TYR A 13 10.63 7.92 4.36
N ALA A 14 10.29 8.15 3.09
CA ALA A 14 9.04 7.67 2.51
C ALA A 14 9.34 6.82 1.28
N ASP A 15 8.44 5.87 1.01
CA ASP A 15 8.22 5.43 -0.35
C ASP A 15 7.27 6.42 -1.03
N ILE A 16 7.60 6.88 -2.22
CA ILE A 16 6.77 7.82 -2.98
C ILE A 16 6.12 7.04 -4.11
N ILE A 17 4.79 7.05 -4.14
CA ILE A 17 4.02 6.29 -5.13
C ILE A 17 3.16 7.20 -6.00
N TYR A 18 2.94 6.76 -7.23
CA TYR A 18 1.83 7.22 -8.05
C TYR A 18 0.62 6.32 -7.79
N LEU A 19 -0.52 6.93 -7.51
CA LEU A 19 -1.81 6.26 -7.38
C LEU A 19 -2.84 6.94 -8.31
N PRO A 20 -3.45 6.24 -9.28
CA PRO A 20 -4.58 6.78 -10.04
C PRO A 20 -5.69 7.29 -9.10
N ASP A 21 -6.16 8.51 -9.35
CA ASP A 21 -7.21 9.11 -8.52
C ASP A 21 -8.59 8.61 -8.99
N LEU A 22 -9.22 7.78 -8.15
CA LEU A 22 -10.55 7.22 -8.38
C LEU A 22 -11.61 7.88 -7.49
N GLY A 23 -11.27 8.97 -6.80
CA GLY A 23 -12.17 9.68 -5.88
C GLY A 23 -12.29 9.06 -4.48
N PHE A 24 -11.40 8.14 -4.12
CA PHE A 24 -11.36 7.56 -2.76
C PHE A 24 -10.59 8.45 -1.79
N SER A 25 -10.99 8.43 -0.51
CA SER A 25 -10.14 8.93 0.57
C SER A 25 -8.94 8.00 0.78
N ILE A 26 -7.79 8.56 1.15
CA ILE A 26 -6.61 7.75 1.52
C ILE A 26 -6.88 6.91 2.76
N ASP A 27 -7.67 7.43 3.70
CA ASP A 27 -8.03 6.70 4.92
C ASP A 27 -8.91 5.47 4.60
N ASP A 28 -9.88 5.62 3.70
CA ASP A 28 -10.74 4.51 3.26
C ASP A 28 -9.91 3.43 2.54
N LEU A 29 -8.99 3.85 1.66
CA LEU A 29 -8.09 2.92 0.97
C LEU A 29 -7.17 2.19 1.94
N LYS A 30 -6.65 2.87 2.96
CA LYS A 30 -5.83 2.27 4.01
C LYS A 30 -6.63 1.22 4.79
N GLU A 31 -7.85 1.56 5.21
CA GLU A 31 -8.71 0.63 5.92
C GLU A 31 -9.03 -0.61 5.09
N ASP A 32 -9.41 -0.42 3.83
CA ASP A 32 -9.78 -1.52 2.95
C ASP A 32 -8.57 -2.41 2.60
N PHE A 33 -7.39 -1.80 2.43
CA PHE A 33 -6.14 -2.54 2.29
C PHE A 33 -5.89 -3.44 3.51
N PHE A 34 -6.02 -2.91 4.73
CA PHE A 34 -5.77 -3.71 5.94
C PHE A 34 -6.85 -4.76 6.19
N LYS A 35 -8.12 -4.47 5.87
CA LYS A 35 -9.18 -5.48 5.87
C LYS A 35 -8.85 -6.62 4.92
N TRP A 36 -8.34 -6.33 3.72
CA TRP A 36 -7.89 -7.36 2.77
C TRP A 36 -6.65 -8.12 3.28
N MET A 37 -5.61 -7.40 3.70
CA MET A 37 -4.30 -7.93 4.12
C MET A 37 -4.38 -8.88 5.33
N PHE A 38 -5.31 -8.62 6.25
CA PHE A 38 -5.45 -9.43 7.47
C PHE A 38 -6.63 -10.39 7.46
N ASN A 39 -7.36 -10.49 6.34
CA ASN A 39 -8.43 -11.45 6.20
C ASN A 39 -7.86 -12.86 5.96
N LYS A 40 -7.91 -13.71 6.99
CA LYS A 40 -7.41 -15.09 6.93
C LYS A 40 -8.11 -15.98 5.90
N ASN A 41 -9.27 -15.58 5.37
CA ASN A 41 -9.97 -16.30 4.31
C ASN A 41 -9.44 -15.97 2.91
N ILE A 42 -8.61 -14.94 2.77
CA ILE A 42 -7.99 -14.54 1.50
C ILE A 42 -6.58 -15.14 1.44
N ASP A 43 -6.29 -15.86 0.37
CA ASP A 43 -4.96 -16.35 0.06
C ASP A 43 -4.21 -15.31 -0.78
N HIS A 44 -3.15 -14.76 -0.21
CA HIS A 44 -2.23 -13.86 -0.90
C HIS A 44 -0.78 -14.15 -0.46
N LYS A 45 0.17 -13.76 -1.31
CA LYS A 45 1.61 -14.05 -1.14
C LYS A 45 2.26 -13.42 0.10
N TYR A 46 1.58 -12.45 0.75
CA TYR A 46 2.11 -11.73 1.91
C TYR A 46 1.94 -12.47 3.25
N TRP A 47 1.22 -13.60 3.29
CA TRP A 47 1.07 -14.39 4.53
C TRP A 47 2.37 -15.10 4.89
N ILE A 48 2.80 -14.94 6.15
CA ILE A 48 3.77 -15.83 6.81
C ILE A 48 2.99 -17.01 7.38
N ILE A 49 3.27 -18.20 6.84
CA ILE A 49 2.64 -19.47 7.23
C ILE A 49 3.61 -20.24 8.13
N VAL A 50 3.15 -20.63 9.31
CA VAL A 50 3.89 -21.49 10.27
C VAL A 50 2.98 -22.66 10.62
N ASP A 51 3.50 -23.88 10.46
CA ASP A 51 2.75 -25.13 10.71
C ASP A 51 1.41 -25.22 9.96
N GLY A 52 1.36 -24.67 8.73
CA GLY A 52 0.16 -24.66 7.90
C GLY A 52 -0.84 -23.55 8.25
N GLU A 53 -0.56 -22.71 9.24
CA GLU A 53 -1.44 -21.62 9.67
C GLU A 53 -0.90 -20.23 9.31
N LYS A 54 -1.79 -19.33 8.89
CA LYS A 54 -1.51 -17.90 8.69
C LYS A 54 -1.27 -17.21 10.03
N LYS A 55 -0.01 -16.82 10.30
CA LYS A 55 0.40 -16.22 11.58
C LYS A 55 0.59 -14.71 11.54
N ALA A 56 1.20 -14.20 10.48
CA ALA A 56 1.52 -12.77 10.32
C ALA A 56 1.55 -12.40 8.83
N CYS A 57 1.60 -11.11 8.51
CA CYS A 57 1.82 -10.63 7.15
C CYS A 57 3.18 -9.94 7.06
N LYS A 58 3.91 -10.17 5.97
CA LYS A 58 5.10 -9.39 5.59
C LYS A 58 4.74 -8.56 4.37
N TYR A 59 4.64 -7.26 4.54
CA TYR A 59 4.21 -6.33 3.49
C TYR A 59 5.00 -5.02 3.53
N GLY A 60 5.17 -4.41 2.37
CA GLY A 60 5.56 -3.02 2.18
C GLY A 60 4.55 -2.31 1.29
N VAL A 61 4.97 -1.20 0.68
CA VAL A 61 4.11 -0.39 -0.20
C VAL A 61 3.81 -1.12 -1.50
N ASP A 62 4.70 -2.03 -1.90
CA ASP A 62 4.51 -2.95 -3.02
C ASP A 62 3.23 -3.78 -2.85
N ALA A 63 2.92 -4.20 -1.62
CA ALA A 63 1.71 -4.95 -1.31
C ALA A 63 0.45 -4.11 -1.44
N PHE A 64 0.51 -2.85 -1.02
CA PHE A 64 -0.58 -1.89 -1.22
C PHE A 64 -0.83 -1.63 -2.71
N ILE A 65 0.23 -1.42 -3.50
CA ILE A 65 0.13 -1.23 -4.95
C ILE A 65 -0.46 -2.46 -5.64
N ASP A 66 0.01 -3.66 -5.30
CA ASP A 66 -0.48 -4.91 -5.87
C ASP A 66 -1.97 -5.11 -5.55
N TRP A 67 -2.37 -4.90 -4.29
CA TRP A 67 -3.77 -4.95 -3.89
C TRP A 67 -4.63 -3.93 -4.66
N PHE A 68 -4.21 -2.67 -4.71
CA PHE A 68 -4.96 -1.60 -5.37
C PHE A 68 -5.14 -1.88 -6.86
N ASN A 69 -4.06 -2.27 -7.53
CA ASN A 69 -4.04 -2.55 -8.96
C ASN A 69 -4.92 -3.74 -9.35
N ASN A 70 -5.01 -4.76 -8.49
CA ASN A 70 -5.84 -5.94 -8.74
C ASN A 70 -7.31 -5.71 -8.33
N THR A 71 -7.56 -4.87 -7.34
CA THR A 71 -8.91 -4.62 -6.82
C THR A 71 -9.67 -3.59 -7.65
N TYR A 72 -9.04 -2.46 -7.99
CA TYR A 72 -9.72 -1.33 -8.62
C TYR A 72 -9.33 -1.11 -10.08
N LEU A 73 -8.20 -1.66 -10.52
CA LEU A 73 -7.64 -1.37 -11.83
C LEU A 73 -7.33 -2.61 -12.69
N PRO A 74 -7.98 -3.79 -12.56
CA PRO A 74 -7.50 -5.04 -13.16
C PRO A 74 -7.16 -4.89 -14.66
N ASP A 75 -8.03 -4.20 -15.41
CA ASP A 75 -7.89 -3.99 -16.86
C ASP A 75 -7.44 -2.57 -17.26
N ASN A 76 -7.08 -1.71 -16.30
CA ASN A 76 -6.64 -0.34 -16.58
C ASN A 76 -5.14 -0.31 -16.94
N LYS A 77 -4.76 0.52 -17.91
CA LYS A 77 -3.35 0.76 -18.29
C LYS A 77 -2.65 1.73 -17.33
N ASP A 78 -3.40 2.67 -16.76
CA ASP A 78 -2.90 3.59 -15.74
C ASP A 78 -2.92 2.87 -14.39
N LYS A 79 -1.79 2.26 -14.04
CA LYS A 79 -1.60 1.46 -12.82
C LYS A 79 -0.88 2.29 -11.77
N ALA A 80 -1.10 1.96 -10.51
CA ALA A 80 -0.27 2.44 -9.42
C ALA A 80 1.15 1.85 -9.50
N TYR A 81 2.16 2.64 -9.13
CA TYR A 81 3.56 2.21 -9.12
C TYR A 81 4.40 3.04 -8.15
N ILE A 82 5.57 2.50 -7.77
CA ILE A 82 6.55 3.19 -6.93
C ILE A 82 7.39 4.12 -7.80
N ILE A 83 7.52 5.38 -7.39
CA ILE A 83 8.36 6.39 -8.03
C ILE A 83 9.74 6.38 -7.36
N TYR A 84 9.77 6.42 -6.03
CA TYR A 84 10.99 6.34 -5.22
C TYR A 84 10.77 5.44 -4.02
N GLU A 85 11.79 4.68 -3.65
CA GLU A 85 11.81 3.88 -2.43
C GLU A 85 12.73 4.55 -1.40
N ASN A 86 12.32 4.51 -0.13
CA ASN A 86 13.12 4.90 1.04
C ASN A 86 13.89 6.22 0.84
N THR A 87 13.16 7.31 0.58
CA THR A 87 13.74 8.59 0.19
C THR A 87 13.31 9.74 1.10
N GLU A 88 14.19 10.74 1.28
CA GLU A 88 13.90 12.01 1.96
C GLU A 88 13.30 13.05 0.99
N LYS A 89 13.01 12.67 -0.26
CA LYS A 89 12.53 13.57 -1.33
C LYS A 89 11.01 13.78 -1.34
N TRP A 90 10.34 13.52 -0.22
CA TRP A 90 8.90 13.68 -0.11
C TRP A 90 8.53 15.16 0.02
N ASP A 91 7.35 15.55 -0.49
CA ASP A 91 6.81 16.91 -0.39
C ASP A 91 5.61 16.92 0.59
N GLU A 92 5.61 17.83 1.56
CA GLU A 92 4.54 17.97 2.56
C GLU A 92 3.15 18.30 1.97
N LYS A 93 3.10 18.73 0.70
CA LYS A 93 1.85 19.02 -0.01
C LYS A 93 1.20 17.75 -0.58
N ASP A 94 1.97 16.69 -0.77
CA ASP A 94 1.46 15.43 -1.27
C ASP A 94 0.64 14.71 -0.20
N LYS A 95 -0.20 13.77 -0.63
CA LYS A 95 -1.01 12.99 0.30
C LYS A 95 -0.10 12.07 1.12
N ILE A 96 -0.49 11.83 2.36
CA ILE A 96 0.27 10.99 3.29
C ILE A 96 -0.50 9.70 3.55
N LEU A 97 0.20 8.58 3.44
CA LEU A 97 -0.27 7.27 3.88
C LEU A 97 0.73 6.73 4.91
N VAL A 98 0.26 6.39 6.10
CA VAL A 98 1.09 5.79 7.16
C VAL A 98 0.65 4.35 7.36
N PHE A 99 1.59 3.41 7.22
CA PHE A 99 1.36 1.96 7.38
C PHE A 99 1.50 1.49 8.82
#